data_AF-A0A8H4XUK8-F1
#
_entry.id   AF-A0A8H4XUK8-F1
#
_cell.length_a   1.000
_cell.length_b   1.000
_cell.length_c   1.000
_cell.angle_alpha   90.00
_cell.angle_beta   90.00
_cell.angle_gamma   90.00
#
_symmetry.space_group_name_H-M   'P 1'
#
loop_
_entity.id
_entity.type
_entity.pdbx_description
1 polymer ?
#
loop_
_entity_poly.entity_id
_entity_poly.type
_entity_poly.pdbx_seq_one_letter_code
_entity_poly.pdbx_strand_id
1 'polypeptide(L)'
;MSKSRLAKLREYGEGVFKVVPLRAQKGVGSKKFTTIDEIVAEVKLLKLLDPIPGFARFREVHVVQGRFPPSFQAAWDSYKAAGKDCENPNPANKRAYSDQQLWAILEMDDAGVELEKFKWSSVFQVYDIFWGVAMGLARAEEYALFEHRDLHLGNICLRSKRPDGDMQLLADVDANQLGASSGFGISSLETTIIDYSLSRAELRLTDESEGKVEVASTDLDNKGLFDAVGRDEAEILQRNTYR
;
A
#
# COMPACT_ATOMS: atom_id res chain seq x y z
N MET A 1 26.39 14.77 -8.52
CA MET A 1 24.94 15.03 -8.72
C MET A 1 24.69 16.53 -8.76
N SER A 2 23.75 17.03 -9.57
CA SER A 2 23.46 18.47 -9.64
C SER A 2 22.73 18.97 -8.40
N LYS A 3 22.94 20.23 -8.02
CA LYS A 3 22.27 20.87 -6.88
C LYS A 3 20.74 20.87 -7.01
N SER A 4 20.18 20.91 -8.23
CA SER A 4 18.73 20.86 -8.43
C SER A 4 18.12 19.47 -8.21
N ARG A 5 18.84 18.38 -8.54
CA ARG A 5 18.41 17.01 -8.19
C ARG A 5 18.46 16.76 -6.69
N LEU A 6 19.46 17.30 -6.00
CA LEU A 6 19.56 17.21 -4.54
C LEU A 6 18.50 18.06 -3.81
N ALA A 7 18.13 19.22 -4.37
CA ALA A 7 17.03 20.03 -3.86
C ALA A 7 15.69 19.29 -4.02
N LYS A 8 15.41 18.73 -5.21
CA LYS A 8 14.25 17.85 -5.42
C LYS A 8 14.25 16.66 -4.45
N LEU A 9 15.37 15.94 -4.30
CA LEU A 9 15.53 14.83 -3.34
C LEU A 9 15.28 15.21 -1.88
N ARG A 10 15.54 16.45 -1.47
CA ARG A 10 15.21 16.95 -0.13
C ARG A 10 13.75 17.40 -0.01
N GLU A 11 13.17 17.87 -1.10
CA GLU A 11 11.75 18.24 -1.22
C GLU A 11 10.84 16.99 -1.23
N TYR A 12 11.35 15.86 -1.73
CA TYR A 12 10.66 14.57 -1.76
C TYR A 12 10.40 13.94 -0.36
N GLY A 13 10.89 14.50 0.76
CA GLY A 13 10.58 14.02 2.11
C GLY A 13 10.90 12.53 2.34
N GLU A 14 10.23 11.92 3.33
CA GLU A 14 10.23 10.46 3.56
C GLU A 14 9.28 9.81 2.54
N GLY A 15 9.83 9.34 1.42
CA GLY A 15 9.11 8.60 0.38
C GLY A 15 9.34 7.10 0.48
N VAL A 16 8.36 6.31 0.03
CA VAL A 16 8.42 4.86 -0.04
C VAL A 16 8.52 4.41 -1.50
N PHE A 17 9.43 3.48 -1.78
CA PHE A 17 9.58 2.86 -3.08
C PHE A 17 9.11 1.39 -3.05
N LYS A 18 8.01 1.08 -3.73
CA LYS A 18 7.59 -0.31 -3.99
C LYS A 18 8.25 -0.77 -5.29
N VAL A 19 9.22 -1.68 -5.19
CA VAL A 19 9.99 -2.20 -6.32
C VAL A 19 9.47 -3.58 -6.71
N VAL A 20 8.84 -3.67 -7.88
CA VAL A 20 8.18 -4.90 -8.37
C VAL A 20 8.93 -5.46 -9.59
N PRO A 21 9.32 -6.74 -9.60
CA PRO A 21 9.90 -7.37 -10.78
C PRO A 21 8.84 -7.60 -11.87
N LEU A 22 9.12 -7.14 -13.09
CA LEU A 22 8.26 -7.37 -14.26
C LEU A 22 8.82 -8.49 -15.12
N ARG A 23 7.97 -9.43 -15.57
CA ARG A 23 8.35 -10.51 -16.51
C ARG A 23 9.59 -11.32 -16.06
N ALA A 24 9.76 -11.56 -14.76
CA ALA A 24 10.91 -12.32 -14.27
C ALA A 24 10.88 -13.76 -14.81
N GLN A 25 12.01 -14.21 -15.37
CA GLN A 25 12.08 -15.44 -16.15
C GLN A 25 12.14 -16.73 -15.31
N LYS A 26 12.70 -16.68 -14.08
CA LYS A 26 12.95 -17.84 -13.19
C LYS A 26 12.96 -17.42 -11.71
N GLY A 27 12.74 -18.35 -10.78
CA GLY A 27 12.71 -18.09 -9.32
C GLY A 27 11.67 -18.94 -8.58
N VAL A 28 11.78 -19.07 -7.25
CA VAL A 28 10.70 -19.65 -6.42
C VAL A 28 9.48 -18.73 -6.58
N GLY A 29 8.35 -19.28 -7.03
CA GLY A 29 7.17 -18.49 -7.39
C GLY A 29 7.13 -17.98 -8.84
N SER A 30 7.98 -18.47 -9.75
CA SER A 30 8.09 -17.94 -11.12
C SER A 30 6.86 -18.02 -12.04
N LYS A 31 5.80 -18.71 -11.61
CA LYS A 31 4.47 -18.67 -12.25
C LYS A 31 3.47 -17.70 -11.57
N LYS A 32 3.90 -16.98 -10.52
CA LYS A 32 3.11 -16.07 -9.66
C LYS A 32 3.63 -14.63 -9.71
N PHE A 33 4.39 -14.24 -10.74
CA PHE A 33 4.89 -12.87 -10.85
C PHE A 33 3.80 -11.92 -11.33
N THR A 34 3.85 -10.68 -10.83
CA THR A 34 2.94 -9.63 -11.24
C THR A 34 3.10 -9.37 -12.75
N THR A 35 2.00 -9.51 -13.49
CA THR A 35 1.94 -9.23 -14.92
C THR A 35 1.99 -7.72 -15.16
N ILE A 36 2.26 -7.34 -16.40
CA ILE A 36 2.22 -5.91 -16.76
C ILE A 36 0.81 -5.36 -16.60
N ASP A 37 -0.21 -6.13 -16.97
CA ASP A 37 -1.61 -5.68 -16.90
C ASP A 37 -2.03 -5.43 -15.45
N GLU A 38 -1.56 -6.27 -14.51
CA GLU A 38 -1.78 -6.06 -13.07
C GLU A 38 -1.11 -4.79 -12.57
N ILE A 39 0.15 -4.52 -12.96
CA ILE A 39 0.82 -3.28 -12.58
C ILE A 39 0.16 -2.07 -13.22
N VAL A 40 -0.33 -2.18 -14.45
CA VAL A 40 -1.09 -1.12 -15.11
C VAL A 40 -2.40 -0.86 -14.36
N ALA A 41 -3.12 -1.90 -13.93
CA ALA A 41 -4.33 -1.76 -13.14
C ALA A 41 -4.04 -1.11 -11.77
N GLU A 42 -3.01 -1.56 -11.06
CA GLU A 42 -2.59 -0.99 -9.77
C GLU A 42 -2.20 0.49 -9.92
N VAL A 43 -1.42 0.86 -10.95
CA VAL A 43 -1.04 2.26 -11.21
C VAL A 43 -2.26 3.12 -11.55
N LYS A 44 -3.24 2.58 -12.30
CA LYS A 44 -4.49 3.29 -12.59
C LYS A 44 -5.28 3.56 -11.30
N LEU A 45 -5.36 2.57 -10.41
CA LEU A 45 -6.02 2.71 -9.10
C LEU A 45 -5.29 3.71 -8.20
N LEU A 46 -3.95 3.62 -8.11
CA LEU A 46 -3.12 4.57 -7.37
C LEU A 46 -3.37 6.02 -7.82
N LYS A 47 -3.40 6.26 -9.14
CA LYS A 47 -3.70 7.59 -9.70
C LYS A 47 -5.14 8.04 -9.45
N LEU A 48 -6.10 7.13 -9.53
CA LEU A 48 -7.52 7.43 -9.34
C LEU A 48 -7.84 7.80 -7.89
N LEU A 49 -7.21 7.12 -6.93
CA LEU A 49 -7.46 7.25 -5.50
C LEU A 49 -6.58 8.30 -4.82
N ASP A 50 -5.46 8.71 -5.43
CA ASP A 50 -4.57 9.77 -4.92
C ASP A 50 -5.29 11.02 -4.37
N PRO A 51 -6.29 11.61 -5.05
CA PRO A 51 -6.97 12.81 -4.54
C PRO A 51 -7.95 12.54 -3.39
N ILE A 52 -8.23 11.28 -3.03
CA ILE A 52 -9.20 10.90 -2.00
C ILE A 52 -8.49 10.83 -0.64
N PRO A 53 -8.90 11.64 0.36
CA PRO A 53 -8.37 11.52 1.71
C PRO A 53 -8.54 10.12 2.28
N GLY A 54 -7.51 9.61 2.94
CA GLY A 54 -7.48 8.25 3.47
C GLY A 54 -6.87 7.21 2.52
N PHE A 55 -6.38 7.60 1.34
CA PHE A 55 -5.62 6.74 0.43
C PHE A 55 -4.17 7.23 0.27
N ALA A 56 -3.28 6.32 -0.11
CA ALA A 56 -1.87 6.63 -0.29
C ALA A 56 -1.67 7.64 -1.43
N ARG A 57 -0.82 8.64 -1.15
CA ARG A 57 -0.38 9.60 -2.16
C ARG A 57 0.57 8.90 -3.13
N PHE A 58 0.26 8.97 -4.41
CA PHE A 58 1.06 8.38 -5.48
C PHE A 58 1.76 9.47 -6.28
N ARG A 59 3.08 9.36 -6.41
CA ARG A 59 3.89 10.38 -7.10
C ARG A 59 4.14 9.99 -8.54
N GLU A 60 4.85 8.88 -8.74
CA GLU A 60 5.30 8.48 -10.06
C GLU A 60 5.56 6.97 -10.14
N VAL A 61 5.55 6.45 -11.37
CA VAL A 61 5.99 5.09 -11.69
C VAL A 61 7.14 5.17 -12.67
N HIS A 62 8.21 4.43 -12.39
CA HIS A 62 9.35 4.28 -13.30
C HIS A 62 9.51 2.83 -13.72
N VAL A 63 9.73 2.61 -15.01
CA VAL A 63 10.14 1.30 -15.53
C VAL A 63 11.63 1.36 -15.82
N VAL A 64 12.40 0.51 -15.15
CA VAL A 64 13.86 0.44 -15.29
C VAL A 64 14.30 -0.96 -15.65
N GLN A 65 15.50 -1.07 -16.22
CA GLN A 65 16.09 -2.32 -16.62
C GLN A 65 17.48 -2.49 -16.00
N GLY A 66 17.75 -3.65 -15.41
CA GLY A 66 19.07 -4.01 -14.93
C GLY A 66 19.08 -4.73 -13.58
N ARG A 67 20.26 -4.79 -12.99
CA ARG A 67 20.49 -5.34 -11.66
C ARG A 67 20.16 -4.33 -10.56
N PHE A 68 19.82 -4.84 -9.38
CA PHE A 68 19.69 -4.02 -8.19
C PHE A 68 21.00 -3.25 -7.92
N PRO A 69 20.94 -1.93 -7.69
CA PRO A 69 22.12 -1.15 -7.30
C PRO A 69 22.72 -1.66 -5.99
N PRO A 70 24.05 -1.51 -5.78
CA PRO A 70 24.70 -1.95 -4.54
C PRO A 70 24.08 -1.39 -3.25
N SER A 71 23.58 -0.15 -3.29
CA SER A 71 22.90 0.46 -2.13
C SER A 71 21.59 -0.24 -1.75
N PHE A 72 20.78 -0.66 -2.73
CA PHE A 72 19.54 -1.40 -2.49
C PHE A 72 19.82 -2.82 -2.01
N GLN A 73 20.88 -3.45 -2.55
CA GLN A 73 21.31 -4.75 -2.07
C GLN A 73 21.76 -4.70 -0.61
N ALA A 74 22.56 -3.69 -0.24
CA ALA A 74 23.01 -3.51 1.14
C ALA A 74 21.83 -3.27 2.11
N ALA A 75 20.80 -2.52 1.68
CA ALA A 75 19.58 -2.34 2.44
C ALA A 75 18.82 -3.65 2.65
N TRP A 76 18.69 -4.48 1.60
CA TRP A 76 18.08 -5.80 1.70
C TRP A 76 18.86 -6.74 2.63
N ASP A 77 20.18 -6.77 2.51
CA ASP A 77 21.05 -7.58 3.38
C ASP A 77 20.93 -7.16 4.85
N SER A 78 20.87 -5.86 5.12
CA SER A 78 20.67 -5.32 6.47
C SER A 78 19.30 -5.70 7.04
N TYR A 79 18.25 -5.61 6.23
CA TYR A 79 16.90 -6.01 6.62
C TYR A 79 16.82 -7.50 6.97
N LYS A 80 17.42 -8.36 6.14
CA LYS A 80 17.49 -9.80 6.38
C LYS A 80 18.32 -10.14 7.63
N ALA A 81 19.43 -9.46 7.85
CA ALA A 81 20.29 -9.67 9.01
C ALA A 81 19.59 -9.27 10.33
N ALA A 82 18.62 -8.36 10.28
CA ALA A 82 17.82 -7.95 11.44
C ALA A 82 16.81 -9.01 11.90
N GLY A 83 16.77 -10.19 11.28
CA GLY A 83 15.90 -11.30 11.68
C GLY A 83 14.42 -11.07 11.39
N LYS A 84 14.10 -10.17 10.45
CA LYS A 84 12.74 -9.95 9.97
C LYS A 84 12.37 -10.99 8.91
N ASP A 85 11.08 -11.31 8.83
CA ASP A 85 10.56 -12.19 7.79
C ASP A 85 10.85 -11.59 6.42
N CYS A 86 11.72 -12.28 5.68
CA CYS A 86 12.22 -11.86 4.37
C CYS A 86 12.08 -13.02 3.39
N GLU A 87 10.82 -13.29 3.03
CA GLU A 87 10.44 -14.36 2.11
C GLU A 87 10.83 -14.05 0.65
N ASN A 88 11.07 -12.78 0.34
CA ASN A 88 11.43 -12.36 -1.01
C ASN A 88 12.80 -12.91 -1.44
N PRO A 89 12.94 -13.39 -2.70
CA PRO A 89 14.22 -13.81 -3.22
C PRO A 89 15.27 -12.70 -3.12
N ASN A 90 16.52 -13.08 -2.82
CA ASN A 90 17.64 -12.12 -2.81
C ASN A 90 17.75 -11.43 -4.19
N PRO A 91 17.68 -10.09 -4.28
CA PRO A 91 17.81 -9.36 -5.54
C PRO A 91 19.12 -9.64 -6.29
N ALA A 92 20.22 -9.93 -5.59
CA ALA A 92 21.50 -10.33 -6.18
C ALA A 92 21.51 -11.76 -6.77
N ASN A 93 20.46 -12.56 -6.56
CA ASN A 93 20.39 -13.92 -7.06
C ASN A 93 20.21 -13.95 -8.59
N LYS A 94 21.26 -14.35 -9.31
CA LYS A 94 21.26 -14.49 -10.79
C LYS A 94 20.30 -15.55 -11.33
N ARG A 95 19.86 -16.50 -10.49
CA ARG A 95 18.84 -17.49 -10.88
C ARG A 95 17.43 -16.90 -10.81
N ALA A 96 17.20 -15.91 -9.95
CA ALA A 96 15.90 -15.26 -9.78
C ALA A 96 15.74 -14.09 -10.75
N TYR A 97 16.80 -13.31 -10.96
CA TYR A 97 16.76 -12.12 -11.80
C TYR A 97 17.92 -12.16 -12.79
N SER A 98 17.66 -11.83 -14.06
CA SER A 98 18.72 -11.73 -15.08
C SER A 98 19.45 -10.39 -15.01
N ASP A 99 20.48 -10.20 -15.83
CA ASP A 99 21.15 -8.89 -15.98
C ASP A 99 20.28 -7.85 -16.71
N GLN A 100 19.22 -8.30 -17.36
CA GLN A 100 18.27 -7.48 -18.13
C GLN A 100 16.88 -7.43 -17.48
N GLN A 101 16.78 -7.76 -16.19
CA GLN A 101 15.52 -7.77 -15.45
C GLN A 101 14.82 -6.41 -15.52
N LEU A 102 13.52 -6.42 -15.83
CA LEU A 102 12.67 -5.22 -15.79
C LEU A 102 12.07 -5.05 -14.40
N TRP A 103 11.97 -3.81 -13.95
CA TRP A 103 11.39 -3.45 -12.65
C TRP A 103 10.43 -2.29 -12.82
N ALA A 104 9.30 -2.35 -12.13
CA ALA A 104 8.49 -1.17 -11.83
C ALA A 104 8.90 -0.62 -10.47
N ILE A 105 9.11 0.69 -10.39
CA ILE A 105 9.36 1.42 -9.15
C ILE A 105 8.18 2.37 -8.97
N LEU A 106 7.34 2.10 -7.97
CA LEU A 106 6.24 2.97 -7.58
C LEU A 106 6.73 3.87 -6.44
N GLU A 107 6.72 5.18 -6.67
CA GLU A 107 7.05 6.18 -5.65
C GLU A 107 5.77 6.70 -5.00
N MET A 108 5.73 6.63 -3.67
CA MET A 108 4.59 7.02 -2.84
C MET A 108 5.08 7.81 -1.63
N ASP A 109 4.19 8.56 -0.99
CA ASP A 109 4.49 9.11 0.33
C ASP A 109 4.59 7.97 1.36
N ASP A 110 5.44 8.13 2.36
CA ASP A 110 5.34 7.31 3.56
C ASP A 110 3.92 7.47 4.15
N ALA A 111 3.27 6.37 4.50
CA ALA A 111 1.92 6.32 5.07
C ALA A 111 1.94 6.13 6.61
N GLY A 112 3.11 5.95 7.20
CA GLY A 112 3.31 5.71 8.63
C GLY A 112 3.40 4.21 8.97
N VAL A 113 2.86 3.85 10.13
CA VAL A 113 3.01 2.51 10.71
C VAL A 113 1.79 1.65 10.41
N GLU A 114 2.02 0.43 9.93
CA GLU A 114 0.96 -0.56 9.72
C GLU A 114 0.16 -0.83 11.01
N LEU A 115 -1.17 -0.86 10.90
CA LEU A 115 -2.10 -1.06 12.01
C LEU A 115 -1.86 -2.40 12.71
N GLU A 116 -1.44 -3.44 11.99
CA GLU A 116 -1.06 -4.74 12.56
C GLU A 116 0.04 -4.63 13.63
N LYS A 117 0.96 -3.67 13.48
CA LYS A 117 2.08 -3.44 14.40
C LYS A 117 1.77 -2.38 15.46
N PHE A 118 0.61 -1.71 15.34
CA PHE A 118 0.24 -0.63 16.23
C PHE A 118 -0.31 -1.14 17.55
N LYS A 119 0.23 -0.62 18.66
CA LYS A 119 -0.28 -0.88 20.01
C LYS A 119 -1.15 0.29 20.42
N TRP A 120 -2.45 0.11 20.45
CA TRP A 120 -3.38 1.10 20.97
C TRP A 120 -3.43 1.08 22.50
N SER A 121 -3.74 2.24 23.08
CA SER A 121 -3.88 2.47 24.51
C SER A 121 -5.24 3.07 24.89
N SER A 122 -6.08 3.42 23.91
CA SER A 122 -7.35 4.11 24.12
C SER A 122 -8.45 3.66 23.15
N VAL A 123 -9.70 3.60 23.63
CA VAL A 123 -10.88 3.34 22.80
C VAL A 123 -11.10 4.44 21.74
N PHE A 124 -10.64 5.66 22.01
CA PHE A 124 -10.74 6.76 21.05
C PHE A 124 -9.85 6.56 19.82
N GLN A 125 -8.71 5.87 19.97
CA GLN A 125 -7.89 5.47 18.81
C GLN A 125 -8.65 4.45 17.95
N VAL A 126 -9.28 3.45 18.58
CA VAL A 126 -10.07 2.44 17.86
C VAL A 126 -11.24 3.10 17.12
N TYR A 127 -11.93 4.02 17.77
CA TYR A 127 -13.04 4.78 17.18
C TYR A 127 -12.61 5.58 15.95
N ASP A 128 -11.53 6.36 16.07
CA ASP A 128 -11.03 7.18 14.98
C ASP A 128 -10.45 6.36 13.82
N ILE A 129 -9.77 5.24 14.12
CA ILE A 129 -9.24 4.35 13.09
C ILE A 129 -10.40 3.73 12.29
N PHE A 130 -11.40 3.21 12.99
CA PHE A 130 -12.57 2.60 12.35
C PHE A 130 -13.29 3.59 11.42
N TRP A 131 -13.61 4.79 11.94
CA TRP A 131 -14.33 5.79 11.16
C TRP A 131 -13.47 6.41 10.06
N GLY A 132 -12.16 6.58 10.28
CA GLY A 132 -11.23 7.07 9.26
C GLY A 132 -11.20 6.14 8.04
N VAL A 133 -11.09 4.84 8.27
CA VAL A 133 -11.14 3.82 7.20
C VAL A 133 -12.52 3.78 6.54
N ALA A 134 -13.60 3.77 7.33
CA ALA A 134 -14.97 3.71 6.79
C ALA A 134 -15.30 4.92 5.91
N MET A 135 -14.90 6.13 6.33
CA MET A 135 -15.09 7.35 5.54
C MET A 135 -14.24 7.36 4.26
N GLY A 136 -13.00 6.88 4.33
CA GLY A 136 -12.15 6.73 3.15
C GLY A 136 -12.80 5.80 2.11
N LEU A 137 -13.20 4.60 2.54
CA LEU A 137 -13.88 3.63 1.68
C LEU A 137 -15.18 4.19 1.10
N ALA A 138 -16.06 4.77 1.91
CA ALA A 138 -17.33 5.33 1.45
C ALA A 138 -17.14 6.39 0.36
N ARG A 139 -16.10 7.22 0.49
CA ARG A 139 -15.77 8.24 -0.51
C ARG A 139 -15.24 7.62 -1.80
N ALA A 140 -14.42 6.58 -1.72
CA ALA A 140 -13.93 5.87 -2.90
C ALA A 140 -15.03 5.05 -3.59
N GLU A 141 -15.96 4.48 -2.83
CA GLU A 141 -17.17 3.82 -3.33
C GLU A 141 -18.05 4.81 -4.10
N GLU A 142 -18.34 5.97 -3.52
CA GLU A 142 -19.12 7.02 -4.19
C GLU A 142 -18.42 7.53 -5.46
N TYR A 143 -17.10 7.73 -5.40
CA TYR A 143 -16.34 8.30 -6.49
C TYR A 143 -16.13 7.33 -7.67
N ALA A 144 -15.87 6.05 -7.39
CA ALA A 144 -15.40 5.10 -8.40
C ALA A 144 -15.95 3.68 -8.27
N LEU A 145 -16.98 3.45 -7.44
CA LEU A 145 -17.44 2.09 -7.07
C LEU A 145 -16.24 1.21 -6.68
N PHE A 146 -15.37 1.78 -5.85
CA PHE A 146 -14.13 1.13 -5.41
C PHE A 146 -14.42 -0.04 -4.49
N GLU A 147 -13.67 -1.12 -4.67
CA GLU A 147 -13.62 -2.26 -3.75
C GLU A 147 -12.14 -2.57 -3.47
N HIS A 148 -11.73 -2.57 -2.19
CA HIS A 148 -10.34 -2.88 -1.85
C HIS A 148 -9.98 -4.35 -2.11
N ARG A 149 -10.89 -5.27 -1.75
CA ARG A 149 -10.82 -6.74 -1.90
C ARG A 149 -9.71 -7.46 -1.12
N ASP A 150 -8.83 -6.73 -0.43
CA ASP A 150 -7.78 -7.31 0.43
C ASP A 150 -7.42 -6.39 1.62
N LEU A 151 -8.42 -5.88 2.33
CA LEU A 151 -8.21 -4.87 3.39
C LEU A 151 -7.93 -5.53 4.75
N HIS A 152 -6.76 -6.14 4.91
CA HIS A 152 -6.27 -6.62 6.20
C HIS A 152 -5.58 -5.52 7.01
N LEU A 153 -5.29 -5.77 8.29
CA LEU A 153 -4.67 -4.77 9.19
C LEU A 153 -3.30 -4.25 8.68
N GLY A 154 -2.53 -5.09 7.97
CA GLY A 154 -1.30 -4.65 7.30
C GLY A 154 -1.48 -3.62 6.17
N ASN A 155 -2.68 -3.50 5.60
CA ASN A 155 -2.99 -2.56 4.50
C ASN A 155 -3.63 -1.25 5.00
N ILE A 156 -3.62 -1.02 6.30
CA ILE A 156 -4.01 0.23 6.93
C ILE A 156 -2.79 0.78 7.66
N CYS A 157 -2.32 1.96 7.25
CA CYS A 157 -1.23 2.66 7.92
C CYS A 157 -1.77 3.80 8.78
N LEU A 158 -1.06 4.08 9.86
CA LEU A 158 -1.38 5.11 10.84
C LEU A 158 -0.27 6.14 10.91
N ARG A 159 -0.67 7.41 11.01
CA ARG A 159 0.22 8.54 11.23
C ARG A 159 -0.36 9.48 12.27
N SER A 160 0.50 10.09 13.07
CA SER A 160 0.09 11.20 13.95
C SER A 160 -0.04 12.50 13.15
N LYS A 161 -1.15 13.21 13.36
CA LYS A 161 -1.33 14.59 12.87
C LYS A 161 -0.59 15.62 13.75
N ARG A 162 0.00 15.18 14.86
CA ARG A 162 0.68 16.06 15.81
C ARG A 162 2.09 16.40 15.33
N PRO A 163 2.58 17.63 15.57
CA PRO A 163 3.95 18.01 15.21
C PRO A 163 5.05 17.21 15.93
N ASP A 164 4.73 16.66 17.11
CA ASP A 164 5.65 15.82 17.90
C ASP A 164 5.69 14.35 17.44
N GLY A 165 4.81 13.96 16.50
CA GLY A 165 4.71 12.60 15.98
C GLY A 165 4.13 11.59 16.97
N ASP A 166 3.64 12.03 18.14
CA ASP A 166 3.13 11.12 19.16
C ASP A 166 1.81 10.48 18.69
N MET A 167 1.76 9.14 18.68
CA MET A 167 0.57 8.39 18.27
C MET A 167 -0.25 7.87 19.46
N GLN A 168 0.23 8.07 20.69
CA GLN A 168 -0.38 7.60 21.93
C GLN A 168 -1.14 8.71 22.67
N LEU A 169 -0.69 9.96 22.55
CA LEU A 169 -1.35 11.10 23.17
C LEU A 169 -2.66 11.44 22.46
N LEU A 170 -3.75 11.47 23.23
CA LEU A 170 -5.03 12.01 22.79
C LEU A 170 -4.95 13.55 22.72
N ALA A 171 -5.76 14.15 21.86
CA ALA A 171 -5.99 15.58 21.84
C ALA A 171 -6.61 16.03 23.18
N ASP A 172 -6.30 17.26 23.59
CA ASP A 172 -6.96 17.87 24.74
C ASP A 172 -8.44 18.07 24.41
N VAL A 173 -9.31 17.24 24.98
CA VAL A 173 -10.74 17.32 24.72
C VAL A 173 -11.45 18.02 25.88
N ASP A 174 -12.04 19.17 25.60
CA ASP A 174 -12.98 19.81 26.53
C ASP A 174 -14.27 18.97 26.58
N ALA A 175 -14.72 18.60 27.79
CA ALA A 175 -15.94 17.83 28.01
C ALA A 175 -17.19 18.52 27.40
N ASN A 176 -17.18 19.86 27.29
CA ASN A 176 -18.26 20.60 26.62
C ASN A 176 -18.24 20.45 25.08
N GLN A 177 -17.07 20.22 24.47
CA GLN A 177 -16.92 19.99 23.02
C GLN A 177 -17.25 18.55 22.62
N LEU A 178 -17.04 17.58 23.51
CA LEU A 178 -17.46 16.19 23.33
C LEU A 178 -18.98 16.04 23.21
N GLY A 179 -19.76 16.83 23.97
CA GLY A 179 -21.22 16.76 23.95
C GLY A 179 -21.87 17.23 22.64
N ALA A 180 -21.13 17.97 21.81
CA ALA A 180 -21.63 18.58 20.56
C ALA A 180 -20.91 18.10 19.29
N SER A 181 -19.84 17.30 19.42
CA SER A 181 -19.10 16.75 18.29
C SER A 181 -19.40 15.27 18.09
N SER A 182 -19.05 14.73 16.92
CA SER A 182 -19.11 13.28 16.66
C SER A 182 -18.11 12.48 17.50
N GLY A 183 -17.24 13.12 18.28
CA GLY A 183 -16.13 12.47 18.98
C GLY A 183 -15.01 11.97 18.06
N PHE A 184 -15.09 12.22 16.76
CA PHE A 184 -14.07 11.85 15.78
C PHE A 184 -12.88 12.82 15.79
N GLY A 185 -11.67 12.28 15.76
CA GLY A 185 -10.40 13.02 15.69
C GLY A 185 -9.72 13.24 17.04
N ILE A 186 -10.23 12.65 18.12
CA ILE A 186 -9.67 12.76 19.48
C ILE A 186 -8.28 12.13 19.57
N SER A 187 -8.01 11.03 18.87
CA SER A 187 -6.72 10.36 18.88
C SER A 187 -5.62 11.09 18.11
N SER A 188 -5.98 12.13 17.32
CA SER A 188 -5.08 12.79 16.38
C SER A 188 -4.43 11.84 15.35
N LEU A 189 -4.95 10.62 15.19
CA LEU A 189 -4.47 9.67 14.20
C LEU A 189 -5.10 9.92 12.83
N GLU A 190 -4.31 9.68 11.80
CA GLU A 190 -4.75 9.60 10.42
C GLU A 190 -4.57 8.17 9.92
N THR A 191 -5.57 7.69 9.19
CA THR A 191 -5.56 6.37 8.54
C THR A 191 -5.28 6.52 7.06
N THR A 192 -4.40 5.68 6.52
CA THR A 192 -4.13 5.59 5.08
C THR A 192 -4.30 4.15 4.62
N ILE A 193 -5.18 3.93 3.65
CA ILE A 193 -5.42 2.64 3.01
C ILE A 193 -4.39 2.46 1.88
N ILE A 194 -3.70 1.33 1.86
CA ILE A 194 -2.60 1.03 0.92
C ILE A 194 -2.81 -0.33 0.24
N ASP A 195 -1.99 -0.60 -0.78
CA ASP A 195 -1.94 -1.85 -1.55
C ASP A 195 -3.22 -2.22 -2.30
N TYR A 196 -3.30 -1.73 -3.55
CA TYR A 196 -4.47 -1.91 -4.40
C TYR A 196 -4.34 -3.08 -5.38
N SER A 197 -3.43 -4.02 -5.10
CA SER A 197 -3.05 -5.12 -6.01
C SER A 197 -4.21 -6.04 -6.39
N LEU A 198 -5.22 -6.18 -5.52
CA LEU A 198 -6.43 -6.98 -5.75
C LEU A 198 -7.70 -6.14 -5.94
N SER A 199 -7.57 -4.81 -5.86
CA SER A 199 -8.71 -3.91 -5.83
C SER A 199 -9.38 -3.78 -7.20
N ARG A 200 -10.56 -3.16 -7.18
CA ARG A 200 -11.36 -2.86 -8.37
C ARG A 200 -11.95 -1.46 -8.28
N ALA A 201 -11.99 -0.74 -9.41
CA ALA A 201 -12.69 0.54 -9.52
C ALA A 201 -13.09 0.86 -10.97
N GLU A 202 -14.11 1.71 -11.12
CA GLU A 202 -14.48 2.33 -12.39
C GLU A 202 -13.58 3.53 -12.70
N LEU A 203 -12.95 3.50 -13.86
CA LEU A 203 -12.13 4.59 -14.37
C LEU A 203 -13.03 5.56 -15.14
N ARG A 204 -13.77 6.39 -14.42
CA ARG A 204 -14.55 7.48 -15.03
C ARG A 204 -13.63 8.67 -15.28
N LEU A 205 -12.90 8.61 -16.39
CA LEU A 205 -11.92 9.63 -16.75
C LEU A 205 -12.57 10.92 -17.33
N THR A 206 -13.87 10.91 -17.62
CA THR A 206 -14.64 12.04 -18.19
C THR A 206 -16.13 11.97 -17.81
N ASP A 207 -16.80 13.12 -17.67
CA ASP A 207 -18.26 13.25 -17.41
C ASP A 207 -19.17 12.83 -18.58
N GLU A 208 -18.60 12.27 -19.67
CA GLU A 208 -19.38 11.82 -20.81
C GLU A 208 -20.19 10.56 -20.47
N SER A 209 -21.51 10.75 -20.40
CA SER A 209 -22.47 9.82 -19.82
C SER A 209 -22.76 8.58 -20.69
N GLU A 210 -22.16 8.49 -21.88
CA GLU A 210 -22.48 7.46 -22.89
C GLU A 210 -21.28 6.57 -23.30
N GLY A 211 -20.13 6.72 -22.64
CA GLY A 211 -18.94 5.91 -22.89
C GLY A 211 -18.96 4.56 -22.16
N LYS A 212 -18.30 3.54 -22.75
CA LYS A 212 -18.01 2.28 -22.06
C LYS A 212 -17.10 2.58 -20.85
N VAL A 213 -17.61 2.37 -19.64
CA VAL A 213 -16.83 2.56 -18.41
C VAL A 213 -15.72 1.51 -18.36
N GLU A 214 -14.48 1.96 -18.36
CA GLU A 214 -13.32 1.08 -18.14
C GLU A 214 -13.25 0.72 -16.67
N VAL A 215 -12.98 -0.55 -16.36
CA VAL A 215 -12.79 -1.03 -14.99
C VAL A 215 -11.34 -1.45 -14.83
N ALA A 216 -10.64 -0.84 -13.87
CA ALA A 216 -9.38 -1.39 -13.38
C ALA A 216 -9.70 -2.47 -12.36
N SER A 217 -9.26 -3.69 -12.59
CA SER A 217 -9.43 -4.78 -11.64
C SER A 217 -8.40 -5.87 -11.88
N THR A 218 -8.07 -6.60 -10.81
CA THR A 218 -7.37 -7.87 -10.91
C THR A 218 -8.38 -9.01 -11.03
N ASP A 219 -8.16 -9.92 -11.98
CA ASP A 219 -8.93 -11.15 -12.12
C ASP A 219 -8.55 -12.13 -10.99
N LEU A 220 -9.46 -12.32 -10.05
CA LEU A 220 -9.25 -13.17 -8.86
C LEU A 220 -9.32 -14.67 -9.20
N ASP A 221 -10.07 -15.05 -10.24
CA ASP A 221 -10.28 -16.45 -10.63
C ASP A 221 -9.02 -17.01 -11.31
N ASN A 222 -8.37 -16.20 -12.15
CA ASN A 222 -7.15 -16.59 -12.87
C ASN A 222 -5.94 -16.79 -11.95
N LYS A 223 -5.99 -16.30 -10.70
CA LYS A 223 -4.87 -16.42 -9.75
C LYS A 223 -4.82 -17.76 -9.02
N GLY A 224 -5.85 -18.60 -9.12
CA GLY A 224 -5.99 -19.78 -8.26
C GLY A 224 -5.90 -19.40 -6.78
N LEU A 225 -6.29 -18.16 -6.44
CA LEU A 225 -6.11 -17.58 -5.11
C LEU A 225 -6.83 -18.44 -4.06
N PHE A 226 -8.00 -18.95 -4.44
CA PHE A 226 -8.86 -19.78 -3.61
C PHE A 226 -8.50 -21.27 -3.62
N ASP A 227 -7.56 -21.67 -4.48
CA ASP A 227 -7.07 -23.05 -4.61
C ASP A 227 -5.77 -23.30 -3.83
N ALA A 228 -5.19 -22.26 -3.24
CA ALA A 228 -4.02 -22.38 -2.38
C ALA A 228 -4.32 -23.28 -1.17
N VAL A 229 -3.36 -24.15 -0.83
CA VAL A 229 -3.39 -25.01 0.35
C VAL A 229 -2.24 -24.59 1.24
N GLY A 230 -2.54 -24.20 2.48
CA GLY A 230 -1.52 -23.85 3.46
C GLY A 230 -0.65 -25.05 3.81
N ARG A 231 0.66 -24.84 3.89
CA ARG A 231 1.67 -25.88 4.16
C ARG A 231 1.98 -26.03 5.64
N ASP A 232 1.64 -25.02 6.44
CA ASP A 232 1.76 -25.01 7.90
C ASP A 232 0.51 -24.38 8.55
N GLU A 233 0.45 -24.38 9.88
CA GLU A 233 -0.71 -23.89 10.63
C GLU A 233 -0.98 -22.39 10.39
N ALA A 234 0.06 -21.58 10.15
CA ALA A 234 -0.09 -20.16 9.87
C ALA A 234 -0.66 -19.94 8.47
N GLU A 235 -0.12 -20.62 7.45
CA GLU A 235 -0.63 -20.57 6.08
C GLU A 235 -2.06 -21.15 5.99
N ILE A 236 -2.40 -22.16 6.81
CA ILE A 236 -3.76 -22.73 6.89
C ILE A 236 -4.71 -21.72 7.53
N LEU A 237 -4.33 -21.09 8.64
CA LEU A 237 -5.13 -20.05 9.29
C LEU A 237 -5.37 -18.87 8.34
N GLN A 238 -4.32 -18.43 7.64
CA GLN A 238 -4.40 -17.37 6.65
C GLN A 238 -5.36 -17.76 5.52
N ARG A 239 -5.21 -18.95 4.92
CA ARG A 239 -6.13 -19.47 3.91
C ARG A 239 -7.59 -19.50 4.40
N ASN A 240 -7.83 -19.99 5.61
CA ASN A 240 -9.18 -20.10 6.17
C ASN A 240 -9.79 -18.73 6.48
N THR A 241 -8.99 -17.68 6.64
CA THR A 241 -9.46 -16.31 6.82
C THR A 241 -9.95 -15.69 5.50
N TYR A 242 -9.37 -16.11 4.37
CA TYR A 242 -9.68 -15.60 3.03
C TYR A 242 -10.65 -16.48 2.22
N ARG A 243 -11.29 -17.47 2.85
CA ARG A 243 -12.37 -18.31 2.30
C ARG A 243 -13.67 -18.05 3.03
#